data_AF-A0A2H5VNT4-F1
#
_entry.id   AF-A0A2H5VNT4-F1
#
_cell.length_a   1.000
_cell.length_b   1.000
_cell.length_c   1.000
_cell.angle_alpha   90.00
_cell.angle_beta   90.00
_cell.angle_gamma   90.00
#
_symmetry.space_group_name_H-M   'P 1'
#
loop_
_entity.id
_entity.type
_entity.pdbx_description
1 polymer ?
#
loop_
_entity_poly.entity_id
_entity_poly.type
_entity_poly.pdbx_seq_one_letter_code
_entity_poly.pdbx_strand_id
1 'polypeptide(L)'
;MNTSEKNSIPLEDLIGEDQRELALFLVLRDSVEYRLLRLRSQVRAFEEKYGMSFEEYQAQWASREREEDYQWERERDYLEWEALITRKRRLEEIARWLDELVRT
;
A
#
# COMPACT_ATOMS: atom_id res chain seq x y z
N MET A 1 -20.10 15.24 25.80
CA MET A 1 -20.54 14.59 24.54
C MET A 1 -21.13 15.67 23.66
N ASN A 2 -20.40 16.17 22.66
CA ASN A 2 -21.02 16.73 21.47
C ASN A 2 -20.03 16.56 20.31
N THR A 3 -20.44 15.72 19.38
CA THR A 3 -19.71 15.26 18.21
C THR A 3 -19.42 16.44 17.30
N SER A 4 -18.13 16.66 17.02
CA SER A 4 -17.68 17.54 15.95
C SER A 4 -18.36 17.10 14.66
N GLU A 5 -19.35 17.87 14.21
CA GLU A 5 -19.91 17.76 12.86
C GLU A 5 -18.73 17.88 11.89
N LYS A 6 -18.34 16.75 11.31
CA LYS A 6 -17.49 16.76 10.13
C LYS A 6 -18.34 17.38 9.03
N ASN A 7 -18.10 18.66 8.75
CA ASN A 7 -18.58 19.33 7.55
C ASN A 7 -17.92 18.66 6.34
N SER A 8 -18.42 17.50 5.95
CA SER A 8 -18.16 16.91 4.65
C SER A 8 -19.02 17.67 3.66
N ILE A 9 -18.41 18.59 2.92
CA ILE A 9 -19.07 19.23 1.79
C ILE A 9 -19.41 18.12 0.78
N PRO A 10 -20.67 17.98 0.35
CA PRO A 10 -21.06 17.03 -0.68
C PRO A 10 -20.22 17.25 -1.94
N LEU A 11 -19.76 16.16 -2.57
CA LEU A 11 -18.87 16.25 -3.74
C LEU A 11 -19.53 17.01 -4.90
N GLU A 12 -20.86 17.01 -4.93
CA GLU A 12 -21.72 17.71 -5.88
C GLU A 12 -21.53 19.23 -5.83
N ASP A 13 -21.41 19.78 -4.62
CA ASP A 13 -21.34 21.22 -4.38
C ASP A 13 -19.98 21.81 -4.80
N LEU A 14 -18.97 20.96 -4.96
CA LEU A 14 -17.60 21.38 -5.30
C LEU A 14 -17.31 21.32 -6.81
N ILE A 15 -18.04 20.49 -7.57
CA ILE A 15 -17.58 20.02 -8.90
C ILE A 15 -18.71 20.02 -9.96
N GLY A 16 -19.97 20.14 -9.55
CA GLY A 16 -21.14 20.09 -10.45
C GLY A 16 -21.53 18.66 -10.85
N GLU A 17 -22.81 18.44 -11.15
CA GLU A 17 -23.39 17.10 -11.35
C GLU A 17 -22.74 16.28 -12.49
N ASP A 18 -22.19 16.95 -13.50
CA ASP A 18 -21.54 16.38 -14.69
C ASP A 18 -20.10 15.88 -14.43
N GLN A 19 -19.53 16.15 -13.24
CA GLN A 19 -18.15 15.79 -12.91
C GLN A 19 -18.04 14.79 -11.74
N ARG A 20 -19.16 14.24 -11.26
CA ARG A 20 -19.16 13.29 -10.13
C ARG A 20 -18.28 12.06 -10.36
N GLU A 21 -18.35 11.47 -11.55
CA GLU A 21 -17.55 10.29 -11.90
C GLU A 21 -16.06 10.64 -11.97
N LEU A 22 -15.71 11.79 -12.56
CA LEU A 22 -14.34 12.30 -12.60
C LEU A 22 -13.80 12.57 -11.19
N ALA A 23 -14.61 13.18 -10.34
CA ALA A 23 -14.27 13.45 -8.95
C ALA A 23 -14.02 12.17 -8.14
N LEU A 24 -14.91 11.19 -8.28
CA LEU A 24 -14.75 9.88 -7.65
C LEU A 24 -13.47 9.20 -8.13
N PHE A 25 -13.20 9.25 -9.43
CA PHE A 25 -12.00 8.70 -10.02
C PHE A 25 -10.72 9.37 -9.47
N LEU A 26 -10.68 10.70 -9.40
CA LEU A 26 -9.54 11.44 -8.85
C LEU A 26 -9.30 11.08 -7.37
N VAL A 27 -10.36 11.03 -6.56
CA VAL A 27 -10.27 10.63 -5.16
C VAL A 27 -9.77 9.19 -5.02
N LEU A 28 -10.25 8.27 -5.87
CA LEU A 28 -9.78 6.89 -5.88
C LEU A 28 -8.29 6.81 -6.23
N ARG A 29 -7.83 7.52 -7.26
CA ARG A 29 -6.41 7.58 -7.65
C ARG A 29 -5.54 8.08 -6.49
N ASP A 30 -5.88 9.24 -5.93
CA ASP A 30 -5.12 9.84 -4.84
C ASP A 30 -5.10 8.91 -3.61
N SER A 31 -6.21 8.21 -3.34
CA SER A 31 -6.27 7.24 -2.24
C SER A 31 -5.34 6.03 -2.45
N VAL A 32 -5.22 5.55 -3.68
CA VAL A 32 -4.35 4.43 -4.06
C VAL A 32 -2.89 4.86 -3.97
N GLU A 33 -2.54 6.04 -4.50
CA GLU A 33 -1.19 6.61 -4.42
C GLU A 33 -0.74 6.80 -2.97
N TYR A 34 -1.60 7.37 -2.13
CA TYR A 34 -1.30 7.55 -0.71
C TYR A 34 -1.05 6.21 0.00
N ARG A 35 -1.87 5.18 -0.29
CA ARG A 35 -1.68 3.83 0.27
C ARG A 35 -0.38 3.20 -0.21
N LEU A 36 -0.03 3.36 -1.49
CA LEU A 36 1.24 2.89 -2.05
C LEU A 36 2.44 3.57 -1.40
N LEU A 37 2.37 4.88 -1.16
CA LEU A 37 3.41 5.61 -0.46
C LEU A 37 3.66 5.04 0.94
N ARG A 38 2.60 4.77 1.71
CA ARG A 38 2.72 4.16 3.04
C ARG A 38 3.25 2.73 3.02
N LEU A 39 2.88 1.93 2.01
CA LEU A 39 3.41 0.58 1.89
C LEU A 39 4.89 0.61 1.55
N ARG A 40 5.31 1.49 0.63
CA ARG A 40 6.73 1.69 0.30
C ARG A 40 7.55 2.12 1.51
N SER A 41 7.02 2.98 2.39
CA SER A 41 7.74 3.35 3.62
C SER A 41 7.87 2.19 4.61
N GLN A 42 6.84 1.35 4.75
CA GLN A 42 6.91 0.17 5.62
C GLN A 42 7.86 -0.89 5.07
N VAL A 43 7.84 -1.14 3.76
CA VAL A 43 8.81 -2.02 3.09
C VAL A 43 10.23 -1.52 3.30
N ARG A 44 10.48 -0.22 3.10
CA ARG A 44 11.81 0.37 3.36
C ARG A 44 12.28 0.21 4.80
N ALA A 45 11.39 0.29 5.78
CA ALA A 45 11.76 0.07 7.18
C ALA A 45 12.28 -1.35 7.42
N PHE A 46 11.74 -2.34 6.72
CA PHE A 46 12.28 -3.71 6.75
C PHE A 46 13.60 -3.83 5.98
N GLU A 47 13.70 -3.22 4.80
CA GLU A 47 14.95 -3.17 4.03
C GLU A 47 16.09 -2.55 4.83
N GLU A 48 15.82 -1.47 5.57
CA GLU A 48 16.78 -0.83 6.48
C GLU A 48 17.11 -1.70 7.70
N LYS A 49 16.11 -2.38 8.28
CA LYS A 49 16.32 -3.29 9.42
C LYS A 49 17.23 -4.46 9.08
N TYR A 50 17.06 -5.06 7.90
CA TYR A 50 17.77 -6.26 7.48
C TYR A 50 18.95 -5.98 6.54
N GLY A 51 19.07 -4.75 6.02
CA GLY A 51 20.14 -4.32 5.14
C GLY A 51 20.11 -4.96 3.74
N MET A 52 18.94 -5.43 3.30
CA MET A 52 18.76 -6.17 2.03
C MET A 52 17.33 -6.02 1.51
N SER A 53 17.08 -6.41 0.26
CA SER A 53 15.73 -6.44 -0.30
C SER A 53 14.90 -7.62 0.24
N PHE A 54 13.58 -7.57 0.05
CA PHE A 54 12.72 -8.70 0.41
C PHE A 54 13.08 -9.96 -0.36
N GLU A 55 13.43 -9.85 -1.65
CA GLU A 55 13.81 -10.99 -2.49
C GLU A 55 15.09 -11.67 -1.98
N GLU A 56 16.08 -10.88 -1.56
CA GLU A 56 17.31 -11.38 -0.95
C GLU A 56 17.02 -12.06 0.40
N TYR A 57 16.17 -11.45 1.22
CA TYR A 57 15.75 -12.00 2.51
C TYR A 57 14.96 -13.31 2.33
N GLN A 58 14.05 -13.37 1.36
CA GLN A 58 13.26 -14.56 1.04
C GLN A 58 14.13 -15.71 0.53
N ALA A 59 15.14 -15.43 -0.30
CA ALA A 59 16.08 -16.43 -0.76
C ALA A 59 16.89 -17.03 0.40
N GLN A 60 17.34 -16.20 1.34
CA GLN A 60 18.02 -16.66 2.55
C GLN A 60 17.09 -17.53 3.41
N TRP A 61 15.84 -17.09 3.61
CA TRP A 61 14.83 -17.84 4.36
C TRP A 61 14.57 -19.24 3.77
N ALA A 62 14.50 -19.34 2.44
CA ALA A 62 14.26 -20.60 1.73
C ALA A 62 15.44 -21.58 1.84
N SER A 63 16.67 -21.09 2.02
CA SER A 63 17.88 -21.90 2.14
C SER A 63 17.96 -22.71 3.45
N ARG A 64 17.16 -22.35 4.47
CA ARG A 64 17.12 -22.99 5.81
C ARG A 64 18.48 -23.12 6.49
N GLU A 65 19.42 -22.21 6.21
CA GLU A 65 20.80 -22.36 6.66
C GLU A 65 21.02 -22.01 8.15
N ARG A 66 20.05 -21.43 8.86
CA ARG A 66 20.24 -21.02 10.28
C ARG A 66 19.04 -21.31 11.16
N GLU A 67 19.26 -21.98 12.29
CA GLU A 67 18.25 -22.17 13.36
C GLU A 67 17.72 -20.84 13.91
N GLU A 68 18.51 -19.76 13.82
CA GLU A 68 18.14 -18.41 14.24
C GLU A 68 17.00 -17.78 13.42
N ASP A 69 16.79 -18.25 12.18
CA ASP A 69 15.76 -17.71 11.31
C ASP A 69 14.35 -18.07 11.82
N TYR A 70 14.20 -19.20 12.54
CA TYR A 70 12.94 -19.59 13.17
C TYR A 70 12.72 -18.99 14.56
N GLN A 71 13.51 -17.99 14.95
CA GLN A 71 13.14 -17.18 16.11
C GLN A 71 11.83 -16.46 15.78
N TRP A 72 10.85 -16.55 16.68
CA TRP A 72 9.49 -16.02 16.49
C TRP A 72 9.45 -14.58 15.96
N GLU A 73 10.39 -13.74 16.38
CA GLU A 73 10.51 -12.36 15.89
C GLU A 73 10.85 -12.29 14.39
N ARG A 74 11.82 -13.08 13.92
CA ARG A 74 12.22 -13.10 12.51
C ARG A 74 11.14 -13.71 11.62
N GLU A 75 10.43 -14.73 12.11
CA GLU A 75 9.32 -15.35 11.37
C GLU A 75 8.15 -14.37 11.22
N ARG A 76 7.79 -13.68 12.32
CA ARG A 76 6.77 -12.64 12.27
C ARG A 76 7.15 -11.54 11.28
N ASP A 77 8.40 -11.10 11.31
CA ASP A 77 8.88 -10.03 10.43
C ASP A 77 8.92 -10.48 8.96
N TYR A 78 9.29 -11.74 8.68
CA TYR A 78 9.17 -12.33 7.34
C TYR A 78 7.72 -12.28 6.83
N LEU A 79 6.78 -12.76 7.64
CA LEU A 79 5.36 -12.83 7.27
C LEU A 79 4.75 -11.45 7.07
N GLU A 80 5.07 -10.49 7.93
CA GLU A 80 4.59 -9.11 7.81
C GLU A 80 5.15 -8.46 6.54
N TRP A 81 6.44 -8.64 6.27
CA TRP A 81 7.07 -8.08 5.08
C TRP A 81 6.49 -8.70 3.79
N GLU A 82 6.29 -10.01 3.75
CA GLU A 82 5.64 -10.71 2.63
C GLU A 82 4.20 -10.18 2.39
N ALA A 83 3.44 -9.95 3.46
CA ALA A 83 2.11 -9.38 3.38
C ALA A 83 2.12 -7.95 2.80
N LEU A 84 3.11 -7.13 3.19
CA LEU A 84 3.29 -5.78 2.65
C LEU A 84 3.62 -5.80 1.15
N ILE A 85 4.52 -6.67 0.72
CA ILE A 85 4.90 -6.84 -0.69
C ILE A 85 3.68 -7.27 -1.52
N THR A 86 2.94 -8.26 -1.04
CA THR A 86 1.71 -8.75 -1.69
C THR A 86 0.67 -7.64 -1.82
N ARG A 87 0.44 -6.89 -0.75
CA ARG A 87 -0.53 -5.78 -0.75
C ARG A 87 -0.09 -4.63 -1.65
N LYS A 88 1.20 -4.31 -1.67
CA LYS A 88 1.80 -3.30 -2.55
C LYS A 88 1.57 -3.69 -4.01
N ARG A 89 1.91 -4.92 -4.40
CA ARG A 89 1.74 -5.41 -5.77
C ARG A 89 0.29 -5.28 -6.25
N ARG A 90 -0.67 -5.69 -5.42
CA ARG A 90 -2.10 -5.56 -5.75
C ARG A 90 -2.53 -4.10 -5.95
N LEU A 91 -2.02 -3.17 -5.15
CA LEU A 91 -2.32 -1.75 -5.33
C LEU A 91 -1.61 -1.14 -6.55
N GLU A 92 -0.43 -1.63 -6.92
CA GLU A 92 0.26 -1.20 -8.15
C GLU A 92 -0.50 -1.68 -9.40
N GLU A 93 -1.12 -2.86 -9.36
CA GLU A 93 -2.02 -3.35 -10.41
C GLU A 93 -3.27 -2.46 -10.54
N ILE A 94 -3.89 -2.08 -9.42
CA ILE A 94 -5.04 -1.16 -9.42
C ILE A 94 -4.63 0.23 -9.95
N ALA A 95 -3.48 0.76 -9.52
CA ALA A 95 -2.99 2.06 -9.98
C ALA A 95 -2.80 2.07 -11.50
N ARG A 96 -2.18 1.01 -12.05
CA ARG A 96 -2.00 0.86 -13.50
C ARG A 96 -3.32 0.82 -14.26
N TRP A 97 -4.30 0.08 -13.73
CA TRP A 97 -5.63 0.01 -14.32
C TRP A 97 -6.33 1.38 -14.33
N LEU A 98 -6.21 2.16 -13.24
CA LEU A 98 -6.73 3.52 -13.18
C LEU A 98 -6.04 4.43 -14.24
N ASP A 99 -4.73 4.33 -14.39
CA ASP A 99 -3.98 5.13 -15.38
C ASP A 99 -4.37 4.80 -16.83
N GLU A 100 -4.67 3.53 -17.13
CA GLU A 100 -5.11 3.07 -18.44
C GLU A 100 -6.49 3.59 -18.82
N LEU A 101 -7.42 3.68 -17.86
CA LEU A 101 -8.77 4.22 -18.08
C LEU A 101 -8.78 5.69 -18.54
N VAL A 102 -7.80 6.49 -18.13
CA VAL A 102 -7.70 7.91 -18.51
C VAL A 102 -7.15 8.10 -19.93
N ARG A 103 -6.51 7.07 -20.50
CA ARG A 103 -5.90 7.13 -21.84
C ARG A 103 -6.85 6.69 -22.97
N THR A 104 -7.95 6.04 -22.63
CA THR A 104 -9.06 5.67 -23.52
C THR A 104 -10.07 6.80 -23.63
#